data_AF-A0A831VDN6-F1
#
_entry.id   AF-A0A831VDN6-F1
#
_cell.length_a   1.000
_cell.length_b   1.000
_cell.length_c   1.000
_cell.angle_alpha   90.00
_cell.angle_beta   90.00
_cell.angle_gamma   90.00
#
_symmetry.space_group_name_H-M   'P 1'
#
loop_
_entity.id
_entity.type
_entity.pdbx_description
1 polymer ?
#
loop_
_entity_poly.entity_id
_entity_poly.type
_entity_poly.pdbx_seq_one_letter_code
_entity_poly.pdbx_strand_id
1 'polypeptide(L)'
;MERGREVGSLSLADVRGAEVDVGGRRHVVDVLGGGARFEEGGGGRTLLRIEITAEVDGVRRDYIMTFGSYGRNNAAVGFAVARADAPGGREADAERLSALIKALTGGPRIRRMKDGTIIIECGREHLEGFMHYAELADAIAKWLEETGRQQGAG
;
A
#
# COMPACT_ATOMS: atom_id res chain seq x y z
N MET A 1 -21.16 -3.82 10.92
CA MET A 1 -21.11 -4.66 9.71
C MET A 1 -21.14 -3.71 8.52
N GLU A 2 -19.99 -3.27 8.02
CA GLU A 2 -19.94 -2.64 6.70
C GLU A 2 -20.18 -3.74 5.66
N ARG A 3 -21.13 -3.52 4.76
CA ARG A 3 -21.37 -4.42 3.63
C ARG A 3 -20.05 -4.54 2.87
N GLY A 4 -19.47 -5.74 2.88
CA GLY A 4 -18.23 -6.05 2.18
C GLY A 4 -18.32 -5.58 0.74
N ARG A 5 -17.48 -4.61 0.39
CA ARG A 5 -17.34 -4.16 -1.00
C ARG A 5 -16.86 -5.36 -1.81
N GLU A 6 -17.43 -5.53 -2.99
CA GLU A 6 -17.02 -6.62 -3.88
C GLU A 6 -15.57 -6.39 -4.32
N VAL A 7 -14.77 -7.46 -4.37
CA VAL A 7 -13.39 -7.41 -4.86
C VAL A 7 -13.39 -6.88 -6.29
N GLY A 8 -12.52 -5.91 -6.59
CA GLY A 8 -12.39 -5.30 -7.91
C GLY A 8 -13.59 -4.46 -8.37
N SER A 9 -14.47 -4.01 -7.47
CA SER A 9 -15.62 -3.17 -7.83
C SER A 9 -15.34 -1.68 -7.89
N LEU A 10 -14.20 -1.22 -7.33
CA LEU A 10 -13.79 0.18 -7.33
C LEU A 10 -12.72 0.43 -8.39
N SER A 11 -12.62 1.67 -8.86
CA SER A 11 -11.44 2.16 -9.58
C SER A 11 -10.60 3.07 -8.68
N LEU A 12 -9.28 2.96 -8.78
CA LEU A 12 -8.37 3.88 -8.11
C LEU A 12 -8.66 5.34 -8.51
N ALA A 13 -8.94 5.58 -9.79
CA ALA A 13 -9.14 6.94 -10.32
C ALA A 13 -10.45 7.61 -9.85
N ASP A 14 -11.36 6.86 -9.25
CA ASP A 14 -12.59 7.36 -8.64
C ASP A 14 -12.37 7.97 -7.25
N VAL A 15 -11.23 7.68 -6.62
CA VAL A 15 -10.86 8.25 -5.31
C VAL A 15 -10.30 9.64 -5.53
N ARG A 16 -11.18 10.65 -5.47
CA ARG A 16 -10.87 12.07 -5.67
C ARG A 16 -11.43 12.93 -4.55
N GLY A 17 -10.69 13.96 -4.16
CA GLY A 17 -11.05 14.87 -3.08
C GLY A 17 -11.26 14.16 -1.74
N ALA A 18 -10.62 13.01 -1.51
CA ALA A 18 -10.83 12.23 -0.31
C ALA A 18 -10.15 12.90 0.89
N GLU A 19 -10.94 13.33 1.87
CA GLU A 19 -10.44 13.99 3.07
C GLU A 19 -10.13 12.96 4.16
N VAL A 20 -8.89 12.96 4.67
CA VAL A 20 -8.45 12.06 5.74
C VAL A 20 -7.60 12.79 6.77
N ASP A 21 -7.80 12.47 8.05
CA ASP A 21 -6.97 13.01 9.14
C ASP A 21 -5.79 12.08 9.44
N VAL A 22 -4.58 12.62 9.37
CA VAL A 22 -3.33 11.96 9.76
C VAL A 22 -2.55 12.92 10.65
N GLY A 23 -2.03 12.44 11.78
CA GLY A 23 -1.24 13.30 12.70
C GLY A 23 -2.01 14.50 13.27
N GLY A 24 -3.35 14.49 13.27
CA GLY A 24 -4.17 15.63 13.70
C GLY A 24 -4.32 16.74 12.65
N ARG A 25 -3.90 16.48 11.40
CA ARG A 25 -4.07 17.36 10.26
C ARG A 25 -4.90 16.67 9.17
N ARG A 26 -5.79 17.44 8.55
CA ARG A 26 -6.57 17.00 7.39
C ARG A 26 -5.72 17.07 6.11
N HIS A 27 -5.76 16.00 5.32
CA HIS A 27 -5.16 15.89 4.00
C HIS A 27 -6.23 15.61 2.95
N VAL A 28 -6.05 16.15 1.75
CA VAL A 28 -6.90 15.86 0.58
C VAL A 28 -6.12 14.98 -0.38
N VAL A 29 -6.72 13.85 -0.77
CA VAL A 29 -6.12 12.84 -1.63
C VAL A 29 -6.89 12.73 -2.94
N ASP A 30 -6.16 12.84 -4.05
CA ASP A 30 -6.62 12.56 -5.41
C ASP A 30 -5.75 11.46 -6.01
N VAL A 31 -6.35 10.30 -6.28
CA VAL A 31 -5.66 9.17 -6.88
C VAL A 31 -5.78 9.26 -8.40
N LEU A 32 -4.64 9.21 -9.07
CA LEU A 32 -4.55 9.37 -10.53
C LEU A 32 -4.52 8.02 -11.25
N GLY A 33 -4.14 6.96 -10.54
CA GLY A 33 -4.10 5.59 -11.05
C GLY A 33 -2.99 4.78 -10.38
N GLY A 34 -2.82 3.55 -10.84
CA GLY A 34 -1.81 2.65 -10.30
C GLY A 34 -1.94 1.25 -10.85
N GLY A 35 -1.08 0.37 -10.37
CA GLY A 35 -1.08 -1.04 -10.72
C GLY A 35 -0.21 -1.86 -9.78
N ALA A 36 -0.26 -3.17 -9.94
CA ALA A 36 0.61 -4.08 -9.19
C ALA A 36 1.38 -5.01 -10.13
N ARG A 37 2.61 -5.34 -9.75
CA ARG A 37 3.50 -6.25 -10.48
C ARG A 37 4.24 -7.17 -9.52
N PHE A 38 4.69 -8.31 -10.03
CA PHE A 38 5.53 -9.23 -9.28
C PHE A 38 7.00 -8.86 -9.42
N GLU A 39 7.76 -9.09 -8.37
CA GLU A 39 9.21 -8.88 -8.33
C GLU A 39 9.87 -10.09 -7.66
N GLU A 40 11.02 -10.52 -8.16
CA GLU A 40 11.80 -11.58 -7.53
C GLU A 40 12.52 -11.04 -6.30
N GLY A 41 12.14 -11.54 -5.13
CA GLY A 41 12.80 -11.29 -3.87
C GLY A 41 13.93 -12.28 -3.59
N GLY A 42 14.71 -11.99 -2.54
CA GLY A 42 15.79 -12.85 -2.09
C GLY A 42 15.32 -14.28 -1.77
N GLY A 43 16.07 -15.28 -2.23
CA GLY A 43 15.78 -16.70 -1.99
C GLY A 43 14.65 -17.27 -2.86
N GLY A 44 14.36 -16.68 -4.03
CA GLY A 44 13.35 -17.16 -4.97
C GLY A 44 11.91 -16.85 -4.54
N ARG A 45 11.73 -15.90 -3.62
CA ARG A 45 10.41 -15.52 -3.10
C ARG A 45 9.75 -14.51 -4.04
N THR A 46 8.49 -14.71 -4.38
CA THR A 46 7.74 -13.72 -5.15
C THR A 46 7.29 -12.58 -4.24
N LEU A 47 7.65 -11.34 -4.56
CA LEU A 47 7.15 -10.12 -3.93
C LEU A 47 6.07 -9.48 -4.80
N LEU A 48 5.14 -8.78 -4.16
CA LEU A 48 4.12 -7.98 -4.84
C LEU A 48 4.45 -6.50 -4.65
N ARG A 49 4.68 -5.80 -5.75
CA ARG A 49 4.91 -4.35 -5.75
C ARG A 49 3.68 -3.64 -6.27
N ILE A 50 3.11 -2.78 -5.44
CA ILE A 50 2.00 -1.89 -5.78
C ILE A 50 2.57 -0.48 -5.98
N GLU A 51 2.20 0.14 -7.09
CA GLU A 51 2.58 1.51 -7.44
C GLU A 51 1.31 2.32 -7.69
N ILE A 52 1.17 3.44 -6.99
CA ILE A 52 0.00 4.31 -7.06
C ILE A 52 0.49 5.74 -7.25
N THR A 53 0.03 6.36 -8.33
CA THR A 53 0.22 7.79 -8.58
C THR A 53 -0.92 8.54 -7.91
N ALA A 54 -0.58 9.48 -7.03
CA ALA A 54 -1.56 10.31 -6.34
C ALA A 54 -1.04 11.73 -6.13
N GLU A 55 -1.97 12.66 -6.00
CA GLU A 55 -1.75 13.99 -5.47
C GLU A 55 -2.28 14.06 -4.04
N VAL A 56 -1.43 14.52 -3.11
CA VAL A 56 -1.82 14.72 -1.71
C VAL A 56 -1.41 16.13 -1.29
N ASP A 57 -2.38 16.94 -0.88
CA ASP A 57 -2.21 18.37 -0.58
C ASP A 57 -1.48 19.13 -1.71
N GLY A 58 -1.85 18.88 -2.97
CA GLY A 58 -1.23 19.50 -4.14
C GLY A 58 0.15 18.96 -4.53
N VAL A 59 0.62 17.89 -3.87
CA VAL A 59 1.91 17.25 -4.18
C VAL A 59 1.69 15.92 -4.90
N ARG A 60 1.96 15.91 -6.21
CA ARG A 60 1.88 14.71 -7.05
C ARG A 60 3.13 13.83 -6.92
N ARG A 61 2.93 12.54 -6.62
CA ARG A 61 3.99 11.54 -6.42
C ARG A 61 3.55 10.13 -6.82
N ASP A 62 4.52 9.31 -7.16
CA ASP A 62 4.37 7.87 -7.32
C ASP A 62 4.80 7.17 -6.02
N TYR A 63 3.83 6.60 -5.32
CA TYR A 63 4.03 5.87 -4.09
C TYR A 63 4.17 4.39 -4.38
N ILE A 64 5.16 3.76 -3.75
CA ILE A 64 5.50 2.37 -4.00
C ILE A 64 5.46 1.62 -2.67
N MET A 65 4.73 0.52 -2.67
CA MET A 65 4.60 -0.39 -1.54
C MET A 65 4.96 -1.80 -1.99
N THR A 66 5.77 -2.50 -1.20
CA THR A 66 6.20 -3.87 -1.52
C THR A 66 5.71 -4.82 -0.44
N PHE A 67 4.92 -5.79 -0.85
CA PHE A 67 4.39 -6.87 -0.01
C PHE A 67 5.21 -8.13 -0.19
N GLY A 68 5.56 -8.74 0.95
CA GLY A 68 6.11 -10.08 1.03
C GLY A 68 5.19 -10.96 1.86
N SER A 69 5.31 -12.28 1.67
CA SER A 69 4.67 -13.24 2.56
C SER A 69 5.70 -13.84 3.53
N TYR A 70 5.32 -13.91 4.80
CA TYR A 70 6.22 -14.33 5.87
C TYR A 70 5.60 -15.40 6.78
N GLY A 71 6.44 -16.37 7.18
CA GLY A 71 6.12 -17.40 8.17
C GLY A 71 5.11 -18.45 7.68
N ARG A 72 4.90 -19.49 8.52
CA ARG A 72 4.01 -20.63 8.21
C ARG A 72 2.55 -20.25 7.95
N ASN A 73 2.13 -19.04 8.33
CA ASN A 73 0.77 -18.56 8.18
C ASN A 73 0.58 -17.66 6.94
N ASN A 74 1.59 -17.56 6.05
CA ASN A 74 1.57 -16.70 4.87
C ASN A 74 1.14 -15.26 5.19
N ALA A 75 1.64 -14.70 6.30
CA ALA A 75 1.27 -13.37 6.74
C ALA A 75 1.76 -12.36 5.70
N ALA A 76 0.82 -11.67 5.04
CA ALA A 76 1.12 -10.63 4.08
C ALA A 76 1.52 -9.36 4.82
N VAL A 77 2.75 -8.92 4.61
CA VAL A 77 3.29 -7.69 5.21
C VAL A 77 3.88 -6.82 4.10
N GLY A 78 3.38 -5.59 4.01
CA GLY A 78 3.80 -4.56 3.09
C GLY A 78 4.65 -3.50 3.76
N PHE A 79 5.65 -3.02 3.04
CA PHE A 79 6.48 -1.90 3.47
C PHE A 79 6.60 -0.85 2.38
N ALA A 80 6.63 0.41 2.80
CA ALA A 80 7.00 1.53 1.99
C ALA A 80 7.93 2.46 2.78
N VAL A 81 8.93 3.02 2.11
CA VAL A 81 9.93 3.88 2.73
C VAL A 81 9.69 5.31 2.29
N ALA A 82 9.53 6.22 3.25
CA ALA A 82 9.39 7.64 2.97
C ALA A 82 10.70 8.22 2.41
N ARG A 83 10.60 8.99 1.32
CA ARG A 83 11.77 9.53 0.64
C ARG A 83 12.22 10.85 1.26
N ALA A 84 13.52 11.01 1.46
CA ALA A 84 14.09 12.22 2.03
C ALA A 84 14.07 13.42 1.08
N ASP A 85 14.11 13.16 -0.22
CA ASP A 85 14.12 14.15 -1.31
C ASP A 85 12.70 14.61 -1.70
N ALA A 86 11.67 14.12 -1.03
CA ALA A 86 10.31 14.55 -1.26
C ALA A 86 10.12 16.02 -0.85
N PRO A 87 9.17 16.76 -1.48
CA PRO A 87 8.78 18.08 -1.02
C PRO A 87 8.36 18.10 0.46
N GLY A 88 9.02 18.92 1.27
CA GLY A 88 8.81 18.96 2.73
C GLY A 88 9.57 17.88 3.52
N GLY A 89 10.41 17.09 2.85
CA GLY A 89 11.26 16.07 3.45
C GLY A 89 10.52 14.78 3.84
N ARG A 90 11.25 13.93 4.56
CA ARG A 90 10.83 12.54 4.85
C ARG A 90 9.56 12.43 5.69
N GLU A 91 9.40 13.25 6.72
CA GLU A 91 8.19 13.22 7.56
C GLU A 91 6.95 13.63 6.75
N ALA A 92 7.05 14.66 5.91
CA ALA A 92 5.94 15.07 5.04
C ALA A 92 5.59 14.00 4.00
N ASP A 93 6.57 13.30 3.43
CA ASP A 93 6.32 12.17 2.53
C ASP A 93 5.64 11.00 3.25
N ALA A 94 6.05 10.71 4.49
CA ALA A 94 5.45 9.68 5.33
C ALA A 94 3.98 10.01 5.68
N GLU A 95 3.68 11.26 6.03
CA GLU A 95 2.30 11.70 6.29
C GLU A 95 1.42 11.59 5.05
N ARG A 96 1.90 12.06 3.88
CA ARG A 96 1.14 11.96 2.62
C ARG A 96 0.89 10.53 2.20
N LEU A 97 1.90 9.66 2.34
CA LEU A 97 1.74 8.24 2.06
C LEU A 97 0.76 7.57 3.04
N SER A 98 0.82 7.94 4.32
CA SER A 98 -0.14 7.46 5.32
C SER A 98 -1.56 7.94 5.00
N ALA A 99 -1.72 9.16 4.50
CA ALA A 99 -3.01 9.69 4.06
C ALA A 99 -3.55 8.91 2.86
N LEU A 100 -2.72 8.66 1.84
CA LEU A 100 -3.09 7.85 0.67
C LEU A 100 -3.57 6.45 1.08
N ILE A 101 -2.81 5.75 1.91
CA ILE A 101 -3.16 4.39 2.37
C ILE A 101 -4.45 4.43 3.21
N LYS A 102 -4.61 5.45 4.06
CA LYS A 102 -5.83 5.63 4.87
C LYS A 102 -7.07 5.91 4.02
N ALA A 103 -6.93 6.67 2.95
CA ALA A 103 -8.01 6.94 2.01
C ALA A 103 -8.43 5.67 1.23
N LEU A 104 -7.45 4.83 0.88
CA LEU A 104 -7.69 3.66 0.05
C LEU A 104 -8.16 2.42 0.83
N THR A 105 -7.62 2.21 2.04
CA THR A 105 -7.80 0.96 2.77
C THR A 105 -8.06 1.16 4.26
N GLY A 106 -7.24 1.98 4.94
CA GLY A 106 -7.21 2.08 6.40
C GLY A 106 -5.88 2.64 6.93
N GLY A 107 -5.80 2.94 8.23
CA GLY A 107 -4.65 3.61 8.82
C GLY A 107 -3.41 2.71 8.95
N PRO A 108 -2.28 2.99 8.27
CA PRO A 108 -1.09 2.17 8.36
C PRO A 108 -0.31 2.44 9.65
N ARG A 109 0.62 1.53 9.97
CA ARG A 109 1.57 1.72 11.07
C ARG A 109 2.80 2.48 10.58
N ILE A 110 3.16 3.57 11.27
CA ILE A 110 4.38 4.34 10.99
C ILE A 110 5.46 3.93 11.98
N ARG A 111 6.64 3.54 11.48
CA ARG A 111 7.80 3.17 12.28
C ARG A 111 8.99 4.06 11.95
N ARG A 112 9.47 4.78 12.97
CA ARG A 112 10.68 5.59 12.91
C ARG A 112 11.89 4.77 13.35
N MET A 113 12.91 4.75 12.51
CA MET A 113 14.16 4.05 12.75
C MET A 113 15.21 4.97 13.37
N LYS A 114 16.25 4.39 13.97
CA LYS A 114 17.36 5.13 14.58
C LYS A 114 18.18 5.95 13.58
N ASP A 115 18.25 5.50 12.32
CA ASP A 115 18.94 6.18 11.21
C ASP A 115 18.10 7.30 10.58
N GLY A 116 16.92 7.60 11.13
CA GLY A 116 15.97 8.57 10.59
C GLY A 116 15.15 8.06 9.42
N THR A 117 15.27 6.77 9.04
CA THR A 117 14.38 6.15 8.07
C THR A 117 12.97 6.04 8.66
N ILE A 118 11.95 6.34 7.84
CA ILE A 118 10.55 6.18 8.22
C ILE A 118 9.96 5.11 7.32
N ILE A 119 9.47 4.04 7.94
CA ILE A 119 8.83 2.92 7.27
C ILE A 119 7.34 2.96 7.57
N ILE A 120 6.54 2.90 6.52
CA ILE A 120 5.10 2.70 6.57
C ILE A 120 4.86 1.21 6.39
N GLU A 121 4.23 0.59 7.38
CA GLU A 121 3.93 -0.84 7.42
C GLU A 121 2.43 -1.08 7.17
N CYS A 122 2.15 -1.93 6.19
CA CYS A 122 0.81 -2.32 5.77
C CYS A 122 0.60 -3.80 6.08
N GLY A 123 -0.43 -4.11 6.86
CA GLY A 123 -0.81 -5.48 7.17
C GLY A 123 -1.73 -6.13 6.12
N ARG A 124 -2.19 -7.35 6.42
CA ARG A 124 -3.16 -8.10 5.62
C ARG A 124 -4.44 -7.31 5.33
N GLU A 125 -4.96 -6.59 6.32
CA GLU A 125 -6.17 -5.75 6.17
C GLU A 125 -6.00 -4.68 5.08
N HIS A 126 -4.79 -4.12 4.93
CA HIS A 126 -4.49 -3.14 3.90
C HIS A 126 -4.46 -3.82 2.53
N LEU A 127 -3.85 -5.00 2.45
CA LEU A 127 -3.84 -5.78 1.20
C LEU A 127 -5.26 -6.15 0.74
N GLU A 128 -6.12 -6.57 1.67
CA GLU A 128 -7.54 -6.85 1.40
C GLU A 128 -8.29 -5.59 0.98
N GLY A 129 -8.01 -4.44 1.60
CA GLY A 129 -8.54 -3.16 1.15
C GLY A 129 -8.15 -2.81 -0.29
N PHE A 130 -6.89 -3.07 -0.67
CA PHE A 130 -6.42 -2.86 -2.04
C PHE A 130 -7.12 -3.79 -3.05
N MET A 131 -7.58 -4.97 -2.64
CA MET A 131 -8.32 -5.87 -3.52
C MET A 131 -9.68 -5.32 -3.96
N HIS A 132 -10.21 -4.29 -3.32
CA HIS A 132 -11.44 -3.66 -3.81
C HIS A 132 -11.24 -2.88 -5.11
N TYR A 133 -10.01 -2.54 -5.48
CA TYR A 133 -9.69 -1.80 -6.69
C TYR A 133 -9.36 -2.74 -7.85
N ALA A 134 -10.08 -2.60 -8.96
CA ALA A 134 -9.97 -3.46 -10.13
C ALA A 134 -8.54 -3.53 -10.69
N GLU A 135 -7.81 -2.40 -10.63
CA GLU A 135 -6.45 -2.26 -11.14
C GLU A 135 -5.42 -3.09 -10.34
N LEU A 136 -5.77 -3.50 -9.12
CA LEU A 136 -4.89 -4.22 -8.20
C LEU A 136 -5.37 -5.64 -7.91
N ALA A 137 -6.68 -5.88 -7.95
CA ALA A 137 -7.33 -7.09 -7.48
C ALA A 137 -6.76 -8.38 -8.07
N ASP A 138 -6.65 -8.46 -9.41
CA ASP A 138 -6.18 -9.67 -10.10
C ASP A 138 -4.73 -10.01 -9.75
N ALA A 139 -3.85 -9.00 -9.75
CA ALA A 139 -2.45 -9.18 -9.39
C ALA A 139 -2.28 -9.60 -7.91
N ILE A 140 -3.05 -9.00 -6.99
CA ILE A 140 -3.04 -9.40 -5.58
C ILE A 140 -3.53 -10.84 -5.42
N ALA A 141 -4.63 -11.22 -6.07
CA ALA A 141 -5.18 -12.57 -5.98
C ALA A 141 -4.19 -13.64 -6.46
N LYS A 142 -3.57 -13.42 -7.63
CA LYS A 142 -2.53 -14.30 -8.19
C LYS A 142 -1.33 -14.43 -7.26
N TRP A 143 -0.85 -13.32 -6.69
CA TRP A 143 0.27 -13.36 -5.75
C TRP A 143 -0.03 -14.17 -4.49
N LEU A 144 -1.24 -14.05 -3.94
CA LEU A 144 -1.66 -14.84 -2.77
C LEU A 144 -1.74 -16.34 -3.08
N GLU A 145 -2.18 -16.68 -4.29
CA GLU A 145 -2.23 -18.05 -4.79
C GLU A 145 -0.82 -18.66 -4.94
N GLU A 146 0.11 -17.93 -5.56
CA GLU A 146 1.50 -18.34 -5.76
C GLU A 146 2.26 -18.52 -4.43
N THR A 147 2.15 -17.55 -3.52
CA THR A 147 2.83 -17.59 -2.22
C THR A 147 2.25 -18.64 -1.28
N GLY A 148 0.97 -18.99 -1.43
CA GLY A 148 0.36 -20.14 -0.76
C GLY A 148 0.91 -21.48 -1.27
N ARG A 149 1.11 -21.62 -2.60
CA ARG A 149 1.66 -22.84 -3.21
C ARG A 149 3.12 -23.09 -2.87
N GLN A 150 3.95 -22.06 -2.85
CA GLN A 150 5.39 -22.16 -2.56
C GLN A 150 5.69 -22.76 -1.16
N GLN A 151 4.72 -22.75 -0.24
CA GLN A 151 4.90 -23.24 1.13
C GLN A 151 4.21 -24.59 1.41
N GLY A 152 3.40 -25.11 0.48
CA GLY A 152 2.82 -26.46 0.55
C GLY A 152 3.74 -27.58 0.04
N ALA A 153 4.89 -27.21 -0.53
CA ALA A 153 5.90 -28.14 -1.07
C ALA A 153 7.05 -28.45 -0.09
N GLY A 154 6.87 -28.17 1.21
CA GLY A 154 7.87 -28.37 2.26
C GLY A 154 7.54 -29.52 3.21
#